data_AF-A0A7C2GKX7-F1
#
_entry.id   AF-A0A7C2GKX7-F1
#
_cell.length_a   1.000
_cell.length_b   1.000
_cell.length_c   1.000
_cell.angle_alpha   90.00
_cell.angle_beta   90.00
_cell.angle_gamma   90.00
#
_symmetry.space_group_name_H-M   'P 1'
#
loop_
_entity.id
_entity.type
_entity.pdbx_description
1 polymer ?
#
loop_
_entity_poly.entity_id
_entity_poly.type
_entity_poly.pdbx_seq_one_letter_code
_entity_poly.pdbx_strand_id
1 'polypeptide(L)' 'MTAIKKRITDRLKTADLPAHVEDIRVSCGIGNWNTALKHCLELVLSKQIQGKKTSNGWIFWISKEAEK' A
#
# COMPACT_ATOMS: atom_id res chain seq x y z
N MET A 1 7.77 -11.12 -7.34
CA MET A 1 7.03 -10.32 -6.34
C MET A 1 7.29 -10.91 -4.95
N THR A 2 7.79 -10.13 -4.00
CA THR A 2 7.96 -10.61 -2.61
C THR A 2 6.59 -10.80 -1.95
N ALA A 3 6.46 -11.78 -1.05
CA ALA A 3 5.18 -12.14 -0.43
C ALA A 3 4.46 -10.96 0.24
N ILE A 4 5.23 -10.03 0.84
CA ILE A 4 4.71 -8.82 1.49
C ILE A 4 4.00 -7.89 0.49
N LYS A 5 4.62 -7.63 -0.67
CA LYS A 5 4.04 -6.77 -1.71
C LYS A 5 2.69 -7.30 -2.18
N LYS A 6 2.57 -8.62 -2.36
CA LYS A 6 1.30 -9.27 -2.74
C LYS A 6 0.21 -9.05 -1.69
N ARG A 7 0.54 -9.19 -0.39
CA ARG A 7 -0.42 -8.97 0.71
C ARG A 7 -0.89 -7.51 0.79
N ILE A 8 0.02 -6.55 0.58
CA ILE A 8 -0.33 -5.12 0.54
C ILE A 8 -1.32 -4.85 -0.58
N THR A 9 -1.01 -5.31 -1.80
CA THR A 9 -1.90 -5.14 -2.96
C THR A 9 -3.24 -5.82 -2.73
N ASP A 10 -3.28 -7.05 -2.23
CA ASP A 10 -4.51 -7.79 -1.94
C ASP A 10 -5.39 -7.05 -0.92
N ARG A 11 -4.79 -6.59 0.18
CA ARG A 11 -5.49 -5.78 1.17
C ARG A 11 -6.04 -4.48 0.56
N LEU A 12 -5.25 -3.78 -0.25
CA LEU A 12 -5.69 -2.55 -0.90
C LEU A 12 -6.76 -2.78 -1.97
N LYS A 13 -6.83 -3.97 -2.59
CA LYS A 13 -7.92 -4.33 -3.51
C LYS A 13 -9.24 -4.51 -2.79
N THR A 14 -9.20 -5.09 -1.60
CA THR A 14 -10.38 -5.27 -0.75
C THR A 14 -10.80 -3.99 0.00
N ALA A 15 -9.93 -2.98 0.05
CA ALA A 15 -10.19 -1.74 0.74
C ALA A 15 -10.97 -0.77 -0.16
N ASP A 16 -12.13 -0.32 0.30
CA ASP A 16 -12.94 0.67 -0.42
C ASP A 16 -12.39 2.11 -0.28
N LEU A 17 -11.58 2.34 0.77
CA LEU A 17 -10.98 3.64 1.09
C LEU A 17 -9.44 3.57 1.07
N PRO A 18 -8.75 4.71 0.83
CA PRO A 18 -7.31 4.81 1.00
C PRO A 18 -6.87 4.40 2.41
N ALA A 19 -5.93 3.47 2.49
CA ALA A 19 -5.41 2.96 3.74
C ALA A 19 -4.12 3.70 4.13
N HIS A 20 -3.97 4.02 5.42
CA HIS A 20 -2.73 4.59 5.92
C HIS A 20 -1.61 3.55 5.94
N VAL A 21 -0.36 4.00 5.77
CA VAL A 21 0.82 3.12 5.84
C VAL A 21 0.87 2.31 7.14
N GLU A 22 0.38 2.88 8.23
CA GLU A 22 0.30 2.21 9.53
C GLU A 22 -0.74 1.08 9.54
N ASP A 23 -1.93 1.32 8.99
CA ASP A 23 -2.96 0.29 8.85
C ASP A 23 -2.47 -0.86 7.97
N ILE A 24 -1.78 -0.53 6.87
CA ILE A 24 -1.18 -1.52 5.97
C ILE A 24 -0.12 -2.33 6.71
N ARG A 25 0.74 -1.66 7.50
CA ARG A 25 1.77 -2.30 8.32
C ARG A 25 1.16 -3.32 9.27
N VAL A 26 0.17 -2.92 10.06
CA VAL A 26 -0.52 -3.78 11.03
C VAL A 26 -1.23 -4.93 10.30
N SER A 27 -1.97 -4.63 9.25
CA SER A 27 -2.76 -5.61 8.49
C SER A 27 -1.90 -6.64 7.76
N CYS A 28 -0.73 -6.23 7.28
CA CYS A 28 0.21 -7.11 6.58
C CYS A 28 1.20 -7.79 7.54
N GLY A 29 1.16 -7.48 8.85
CA GLY A 29 2.07 -8.02 9.85
C GLY A 29 3.53 -7.58 9.67
N ILE A 30 3.75 -6.35 9.20
CA ILE A 30 5.10 -5.83 8.95
C ILE A 30 5.62 -5.19 10.24
N GLY A 31 6.67 -5.74 10.85
CA GLY A 31 7.20 -5.20 12.11
C GLY A 31 7.75 -3.76 11.98
N ASN A 32 8.41 -3.46 10.87
CA ASN A 32 9.10 -2.19 10.66
C ASN A 32 8.31 -1.23 9.75
N TRP A 33 8.03 -0.03 10.26
CA TRP A 33 7.32 1.02 9.52
C TRP A 33 8.05 1.45 8.24
N ASN A 34 9.37 1.63 8.31
CA ASN A 34 10.16 2.05 7.15
C ASN A 34 10.18 0.99 6.04
N THR A 35 10.16 -0.29 6.42
CA THR A 35 10.05 -1.42 5.48
C THR A 35 8.67 -1.44 4.81
N ALA A 36 7.59 -1.22 5.56
CA ALA A 36 6.24 -1.11 5.01
C ALA A 36 6.15 0.04 4.00
N LEU A 37 6.64 1.23 4.39
CA LEU A 37 6.67 2.40 3.51
C LEU A 37 7.48 2.14 2.24
N LYS A 38 8.69 1.56 2.37
CA LYS A 38 9.53 1.21 1.21
C LYS A 38 8.78 0.32 0.22
N HIS A 39 8.13 -0.72 0.70
CA HIS A 39 7.36 -1.62 -0.16
C HIS A 39 6.16 -0.94 -0.81
N CYS A 40 5.43 -0.08 -0.09
CA CYS A 40 4.34 0.69 -0.67
C CYS A 40 4.85 1.64 -1.76
N LEU A 41 5.96 2.35 -1.53
CA LEU A 41 6.56 3.23 -2.53
C LEU A 41 7.07 2.47 -3.76
N GLU A 42 7.68 1.31 -3.58
CA GLU A 42 8.07 0.44 -4.71
C GLU A 42 6.85 0.03 -5.55
N LEU A 43 5.71 -0.25 -4.92
CA LEU A 43 4.46 -0.58 -5.62
C LEU A 43 3.88 0.63 -6.36
N VAL A 44 4.00 1.83 -5.79
CA VAL A 44 3.62 3.09 -6.46
C VAL A 44 4.51 3.33 -7.69
N LEU A 45 5.82 3.18 -7.56
CA LEU A 45 6.77 3.30 -8.68
C LEU A 45 6.49 2.27 -9.78
N SER A 46 6.06 1.06 -9.39
CA SER A 46 5.67 0.00 -10.32
C SER A 46 4.26 0.20 -10.91
N LYS A 47 3.60 1.34 -10.63
CA LYS A 47 2.22 1.66 -11.05
C LYS A 47 1.16 0.64 -10.63
N GLN A 48 1.43 -0.18 -9.62
CA GLN A 48 0.47 -1.18 -9.12
C GLN A 48 -0.54 -0.58 -8.15
N ILE A 49 -0.12 0.44 -7.40
CA ILE A 49 -0.96 1.17 -6.45
C ILE A 49 -0.71 2.67 -6.61
N GLN A 50 -1.59 3.48 -6.05
CA GLN A 50 -1.42 4.91 -5.89
C GLN A 50 -1.05 5.23 -4.44
N GLY A 51 -0.35 6.34 -4.24
CA GLY A 51 0.00 6.81 -2.92
C GLY A 51 0.11 8.33 -2.88
N LYS A 52 -0.29 8.93 -1.76
CA LYS A 52 -0.21 10.38 -1.54
C LYS A 52 0.27 10.67 -0.13
N LYS A 53 1.17 11.64 -0.03
CA LYS A 53 1.60 12.21 1.24
C LYS A 53 0.53 13.20 1.73
N THR A 54 0.13 13.03 2.98
CA THR A 54 -0.80 13.87 3.73
C THR A 54 -0.11 14.45 4.96
N SER A 55 -0.77 15.37 5.65
CA SER A 55 -0.25 15.95 6.90
C SER A 55 0.01 14.91 8.00
N ASN A 56 -0.73 13.79 7.98
CA ASN A 56 -0.63 12.72 8.99
C ASN A 56 0.22 11.53 8.54
N GLY A 57 0.83 11.58 7.35
CA GLY A 57 1.66 10.50 6.81
C GLY A 57 1.30 10.09 5.40
N TRP A 58 1.55 8.84 5.04
CA TRP A 58 1.31 8.31 3.69
C TRP A 58 0.05 7.45 3.66
N ILE A 59 -0.82 7.74 2.70
CA ILE A 59 -1.98 6.90 2.38
C ILE A 59 -1.78 6.26 1.00
N PHE A 60 -2.31 5.05 0.84
CA PHE A 60 -2.20 4.27 -0.38
C PHE A 60 -3.55 3.64 -0.76
N TRP A 61 -3.80 3.50 -2.05
CA TRP A 61 -5.03 2.90 -2.59
C TRP A 61 -4.75 2.28 -3.97
N ILE A 62 -5.65 1.44 -4.44
CA ILE A 62 -5.61 0.93 -5.82
C ILE A 62 -6.63 1.71 -6.65
N SER A 63 -6.17 2.33 -7.73
CA SER A 63 -7.09 2.85 -8.74
C SER A 63 -7.72 1.69 -9.48
N LYS A 64 -9.06 1.60 -9.47
CA LYS A 64 -9.83 0.60 -10.23
C LYS A 64 -9.60 0.67 -11.75
N GLU A 65 -8.90 1.69 -12.23
CA GLU A 65 -8.46 1.83 -13.63
C GLU A 65 -7.40 0.80 -14.06
N ALA A 66 -6.73 0.11 -13.12
CA ALA A 66 -5.75 -0.93 -13.43
C ALA A 66 -6.37 -2.26 -13.95
N GLU A 67 -7.69 -2.33 -14.11
CA GLU A 67 -8.42 -3.48 -14.69
C GLU A 67 -8.84 -3.29 -16.16
N LYS A 68 -8.32 -2.27 -16.86
CA LYS A 68 -8.63 -2.05 -18.29
C LYS A 68 -7.48 -2.38 -19.23
#